data_AF-A0ABD0XKW0-F1
#
_entry.id   AF-A0ABD0XKW0-F1
#
_cell.length_a   1.000
_cell.length_b   1.000
_cell.length_c   1.000
_cell.angle_alpha   90.00
_cell.angle_beta   90.00
_cell.angle_gamma   90.00
#
_symmetry.space_group_name_H-M   'P 1'
#
loop_
_entity.id
_entity.type
_entity.pdbx_description
1 polymer ?
#
loop_
_entity_poly.entity_id
_entity_poly.type
_entity_poly.pdbx_seq_one_letter_code
_entity_poly.pdbx_strand_id
1 'polypeptide(L)'
;MYLGASNNNKASTALGFFMSSVEKFGFPSRVRGDQGVENVGIAQCMFTVRGCGRASYISGKSVHNQRVERLWRDVWMAVTCVYYELLHSLEEDCLLDPSNSLHLFSAHYIFVPRLQRDLDTFAQGWDNHAMRTEQNLTPNQLWTIGLLQHPATAPENLEDIQDLFLDWNHDQVREESVSGVILPPIQCPLGSQAMAELRTD
;
A
#
# COMPACT_ATOMS: atom_id res chain seq x y z
N MET A 1 7.52 6.91 6.76
CA MET A 1 6.94 6.38 5.51
C MET A 1 6.01 5.20 5.83
N TYR A 2 5.14 4.79 4.91
CA TYR A 2 4.37 3.54 5.02
C TYR A 2 4.53 2.72 3.73
N LEU A 3 4.86 1.43 3.86
CA LEU A 3 4.96 0.47 2.76
C LEU A 3 4.21 -0.81 3.14
N GLY A 4 3.32 -1.29 2.26
CA GLY A 4 2.51 -2.48 2.49
C GLY A 4 2.52 -3.39 1.27
N ALA A 5 2.71 -4.69 1.50
CA ALA A 5 2.61 -5.74 0.48
C ALA A 5 1.28 -6.49 0.62
N SER A 6 0.61 -6.71 -0.51
CA SER A 6 -0.62 -7.50 -0.56
C SER A 6 -0.60 -8.47 -1.75
N ASN A 7 -1.43 -9.49 -1.67
CA ASN A 7 -1.63 -10.50 -2.71
C ASN A 7 -2.75 -10.15 -3.70
N ASN A 8 -3.36 -8.97 -3.57
CA ASN A 8 -4.45 -8.51 -4.42
C ASN A 8 -4.40 -6.99 -4.58
N ASN A 9 -5.13 -6.48 -5.56
CA ASN A 9 -5.22 -5.05 -5.88
C ASN A 9 -6.61 -4.45 -5.57
N LYS A 10 -7.35 -5.03 -4.62
CA LYS A 10 -8.67 -4.51 -4.23
C LYS A 10 -8.54 -3.10 -3.65
N ALA A 11 -9.49 -2.23 -3.97
CA ALA A 11 -9.53 -0.88 -3.40
C ALA A 11 -9.74 -0.88 -1.87
N SER A 12 -10.41 -1.89 -1.30
CA SER A 12 -10.50 -2.08 0.15
C SER A 12 -9.14 -2.37 0.81
N THR A 13 -8.27 -3.10 0.12
CA THR A 13 -6.91 -3.39 0.58
C THR A 13 -6.05 -2.12 0.56
N ALA A 14 -6.09 -1.35 -0.55
CA ALA A 14 -5.37 -0.09 -0.65
C ALA A 14 -5.85 0.93 0.40
N LEU A 15 -7.17 1.01 0.63
CA LEU A 15 -7.75 1.82 1.70
C LEU A 15 -7.28 1.35 3.08
N GLY A 16 -7.20 0.03 3.33
CA GLY A 16 -6.66 -0.53 4.56
C GLY A 16 -5.22 -0.06 4.84
N PHE A 17 -4.32 -0.12 3.84
CA PHE A 17 -2.96 0.41 3.98
C PHE A 17 -2.93 1.92 4.24
N PHE A 18 -3.78 2.68 3.55
CA PHE A 18 -3.91 4.11 3.79
C PHE A 18 -4.32 4.40 5.24
N MET A 19 -5.29 3.66 5.76
CA MET A 19 -5.80 3.86 7.12
C MET A 19 -4.78 3.45 8.20
N SER A 20 -4.04 2.36 8.00
CA SER A 20 -2.91 2.02 8.88
C SER A 20 -1.80 3.08 8.87
N SER A 21 -1.63 3.80 7.75
CA SER A 21 -0.73 4.96 7.70
C SER A 21 -1.32 6.16 8.46
N VAL A 22 -2.61 6.42 8.32
CA VAL A 22 -3.33 7.47 9.06
C VAL A 22 -3.28 7.24 10.57
N GLU A 23 -3.41 6.00 11.05
CA GLU A 23 -3.26 5.68 12.48
C GLU A 23 -1.88 6.07 13.03
N LYS A 24 -0.84 5.97 12.20
CA LYS A 24 0.54 6.30 12.59
C LYS A 24 0.87 7.78 12.45
N PHE A 25 0.38 8.44 11.40
CA PHE A 25 0.84 9.76 10.98
C PHE A 25 -0.25 10.84 10.98
N GLY A 26 -1.50 10.46 11.24
CA GLY A 26 -2.67 11.31 11.10
C GLY A 26 -3.11 11.48 9.64
N PHE A 27 -4.28 12.10 9.46
CA PHE A 27 -4.80 12.38 8.12
C PHE A 27 -3.99 13.47 7.41
N PRO A 28 -3.55 13.24 6.16
CA PRO A 28 -2.97 14.30 5.37
C PRO A 28 -4.03 15.36 5.02
N SER A 29 -3.58 16.57 4.66
CA SER A 29 -4.47 17.60 4.11
C SER A 29 -4.92 17.26 2.69
N ARG A 30 -4.03 16.65 1.89
CA ARG A 30 -4.26 16.24 0.51
C ARG A 30 -3.52 14.94 0.23
N VAL A 31 -4.12 14.08 -0.59
CA VAL A 31 -3.49 12.89 -1.14
C VAL A 31 -3.30 13.08 -2.64
N ARG A 32 -2.19 12.61 -3.17
CA ARG A 32 -1.96 12.52 -4.62
C ARG A 32 -1.78 11.06 -5.00
N GLY A 33 -2.48 10.63 -6.04
CA GLY A 33 -2.38 9.30 -6.62
C GLY A 33 -2.54 9.34 -8.13
N ASP A 34 -2.42 8.19 -8.76
CA ASP A 34 -2.71 8.01 -10.18
C ASP A 34 -4.22 7.83 -10.41
N GLN A 35 -4.60 7.35 -11.61
CA GLN A 35 -5.98 7.06 -12.01
C GLN A 35 -6.30 5.57 -11.88
N GLY A 36 -5.89 4.94 -10.77
CA GLY A 36 -6.15 3.54 -10.47
C GLY A 36 -7.50 3.28 -9.80
N VAL A 37 -8.14 2.17 -10.15
CA VAL A 37 -9.39 1.71 -9.51
C VAL A 37 -9.17 1.33 -8.05
N GLU A 38 -7.96 0.87 -7.73
CA GLU A 38 -7.52 0.54 -6.37
C GLU A 38 -7.50 1.78 -5.45
N ASN A 39 -7.35 2.98 -6.01
CA ASN A 39 -7.25 4.21 -5.23
C ASN A 39 -8.60 4.90 -4.96
N VAL A 40 -9.70 4.35 -5.49
CA VAL A 40 -11.04 4.95 -5.36
C VAL A 40 -11.46 5.09 -3.89
N GLY A 41 -11.16 4.10 -3.04
CA GLY A 41 -11.49 4.16 -1.62
C GLY A 41 -10.73 5.25 -0.87
N ILE A 42 -9.48 5.46 -1.22
CA ILE A 42 -8.67 6.55 -0.66
C ILE A 42 -9.24 7.90 -1.10
N ALA A 43 -9.63 8.04 -2.36
CA ALA A 43 -10.24 9.27 -2.86
C ALA A 43 -11.56 9.59 -2.14
N GLN A 44 -12.46 8.60 -2.02
CA GLN A 44 -13.73 8.75 -1.28
C GLN A 44 -13.48 9.12 0.19
N CYS A 45 -12.60 8.40 0.88
CA CYS A 45 -12.23 8.69 2.26
C CYS A 45 -11.74 10.15 2.41
N MET A 46 -10.85 10.60 1.53
CA MET A 46 -10.33 11.97 1.56
C MET A 46 -11.40 13.03 1.27
N PHE A 47 -12.37 12.74 0.41
CA PHE A 47 -13.51 13.65 0.18
C PHE A 47 -14.44 13.72 1.39
N THR A 48 -14.67 12.61 2.09
CA THR A 48 -15.46 12.57 3.33
C THR A 48 -14.79 13.40 4.43
N VAL A 49 -13.52 13.11 4.73
CA VAL A 49 -12.85 13.68 5.92
C VAL A 49 -12.30 15.09 5.73
N ARG A 50 -12.02 15.52 4.49
CA ARG A 50 -11.48 16.85 4.17
C ARG A 50 -12.40 17.72 3.31
N GLY A 51 -13.47 17.16 2.75
CA GLY A 51 -14.41 17.85 1.87
C GLY A 51 -14.00 17.87 0.38
N CYS A 52 -14.96 18.21 -0.47
CA CYS A 52 -14.78 18.33 -1.93
C CYS A 52 -14.25 19.71 -2.36
N GLY A 53 -13.82 19.86 -3.62
CA GLY A 53 -13.50 21.16 -4.23
C GLY A 53 -12.18 21.84 -3.82
N ARG A 54 -11.43 21.26 -2.87
CA ARG A 54 -10.15 21.81 -2.36
C ARG A 54 -8.90 21.01 -2.74
N ALA A 55 -9.08 20.06 -3.66
CA ALA A 55 -8.07 19.08 -4.05
C ALA A 55 -7.64 18.13 -2.91
N SER A 56 -8.60 17.63 -2.13
CA SER A 56 -8.38 16.64 -1.05
C SER A 56 -7.79 15.33 -1.58
N TYR A 57 -8.19 14.93 -2.78
CA TYR A 57 -7.52 13.93 -3.59
C TYR A 57 -7.15 14.53 -4.95
N ILE A 58 -5.90 14.39 -5.35
CA ILE A 58 -5.35 14.86 -6.62
C ILE A 58 -5.02 13.63 -7.45
N SER A 59 -5.84 13.37 -8.47
CA SER A 59 -5.52 12.38 -9.48
C SER A 59 -4.79 13.04 -10.64
N GLY A 60 -3.79 12.37 -11.20
CA GLY A 60 -3.08 12.86 -12.38
C GLY A 60 -2.14 11.83 -13.00
N LYS A 61 -1.58 12.18 -14.16
CA LYS A 61 -0.61 11.32 -14.87
C LYS A 61 0.60 11.01 -14.00
N SER A 62 1.09 9.77 -14.09
CA SER A 62 2.27 9.25 -13.36
C SER A 62 3.48 10.18 -13.41
N VAL A 63 3.73 10.85 -14.55
CA VAL A 63 4.87 11.78 -14.74
C VAL A 63 4.95 12.95 -13.72
N HIS A 64 3.86 13.22 -13.00
CA HIS A 64 3.83 14.24 -11.95
C HIS A 64 4.00 13.66 -10.53
N ASN A 65 4.07 12.34 -10.39
CA ASN A 65 4.27 11.60 -9.14
C ASN A 65 5.76 11.34 -8.86
N GLN A 66 6.63 12.26 -9.30
CA GLN A 66 8.09 12.10 -9.29
C GLN A 66 8.68 11.72 -7.93
N ARG A 67 8.12 12.25 -6.84
CA ARG A 67 8.61 11.96 -5.48
C ARG A 67 8.41 10.49 -5.11
N VAL A 68 7.21 9.96 -5.35
CA VAL A 68 6.93 8.55 -5.05
C VAL A 68 7.63 7.65 -6.07
N GLU A 69 7.76 8.06 -7.34
CA GLU A 69 8.55 7.32 -8.33
C GLU A 69 10.05 7.24 -7.96
N ARG A 70 10.64 8.31 -7.42
CA ARG A 70 12.03 8.28 -6.95
C ARG A 70 12.19 7.30 -5.78
N LEU A 71 11.27 7.34 -4.82
CA LEU A 71 11.23 6.41 -3.69
C LEU A 71 11.07 4.96 -4.19
N TRP A 72 10.19 4.74 -5.15
CA TRP A 72 9.98 3.41 -5.75
C TRP A 72 11.24 2.85 -6.40
N ARG A 73 12.10 3.69 -6.99
CA ARG A 73 13.42 3.22 -7.47
C ARG A 73 14.31 2.73 -6.32
N ASP A 74 14.29 3.40 -5.17
CA ASP A 74 15.09 2.97 -4.02
C ASP A 74 14.54 1.68 -3.41
N VAL A 75 13.21 1.55 -3.31
CA VAL A 75 12.54 0.29 -2.90
C VAL A 75 12.86 -0.84 -3.88
N TRP A 76 12.86 -0.55 -5.19
CA TRP A 76 13.25 -1.52 -6.22
C TRP A 76 14.66 -2.02 -6.01
N MET A 77 15.63 -1.10 -5.96
CA MET A 77 17.04 -1.45 -5.86
C MET A 77 17.40 -2.16 -4.54
N ALA A 78 16.70 -1.85 -3.45
CA ALA A 78 17.02 -2.37 -2.13
C ALA A 78 16.22 -3.61 -1.73
N VAL A 79 15.00 -3.77 -2.25
CA VAL A 79 14.05 -4.80 -1.78
C VAL A 79 13.46 -5.58 -2.94
N THR A 80 12.68 -4.95 -3.81
CA THR A 80 11.78 -5.70 -4.70
C THR A 80 12.47 -6.34 -5.90
N CYS A 81 13.67 -5.89 -6.30
CA CYS A 81 14.43 -6.54 -7.38
C CYS A 81 14.77 -8.00 -7.07
N VAL A 82 15.12 -8.32 -5.82
CA VAL A 82 15.48 -9.68 -5.39
C VAL A 82 14.30 -10.63 -5.54
N TYR A 83 13.11 -10.18 -5.12
CA TYR A 83 11.88 -10.96 -5.26
C TYR A 83 11.46 -11.10 -6.73
N TYR A 84 11.63 -10.04 -7.51
CA TYR A 84 11.38 -10.09 -8.95
C TYR A 84 12.26 -11.14 -9.63
N GLU A 85 13.57 -11.07 -9.44
CA GLU A 85 14.53 -12.01 -10.03
C GLU A 85 14.23 -13.44 -9.58
N LEU A 86 14.02 -13.66 -8.28
CA LEU A 86 13.71 -14.97 -7.74
C LEU A 86 12.44 -15.59 -8.35
N LEU A 87 11.34 -14.83 -8.41
CA LEU A 87 10.06 -15.33 -8.95
C LEU A 87 10.16 -15.62 -10.45
N HIS A 88 10.88 -14.80 -11.21
CA HIS A 88 11.10 -15.06 -12.64
C HIS A 88 11.98 -16.28 -12.86
N SER A 89 13.04 -16.46 -12.06
CA SER A 89 13.85 -17.68 -12.14
C SER A 89 13.02 -18.94 -11.83
N LEU A 90 12.13 -18.88 -10.83
CA LEU A 90 11.24 -20.00 -10.53
C LEU A 90 10.26 -20.29 -11.69
N GLU A 91 9.81 -19.27 -12.42
CA GLU A 91 8.98 -19.44 -13.62
C GLU A 91 9.78 -20.06 -14.77
N GLU A 92 10.98 -19.54 -15.04
CA GLU A 92 11.89 -20.06 -16.07
C GLU A 92 12.27 -21.53 -15.84
N ASP A 93 12.50 -21.90 -14.57
CA ASP A 93 12.79 -23.28 -14.14
C ASP A 93 11.54 -24.18 -14.06
N CYS A 94 10.37 -23.68 -14.44
CA CYS A 94 9.08 -24.38 -14.37
C CYS A 94 8.67 -24.82 -12.95
N LEU A 95 9.19 -24.16 -11.92
CA LEU A 95 8.85 -24.38 -10.50
C LEU A 95 7.67 -23.51 -10.05
N LEU A 96 7.41 -22.40 -10.75
CA LEU A 96 6.28 -21.52 -10.56
C LEU A 96 5.49 -21.40 -11.87
N ASP A 97 4.20 -21.70 -11.85
CA ASP A 97 3.31 -21.53 -12.99
C ASP A 97 2.27 -20.45 -12.63
N PRO A 98 2.33 -19.25 -13.23
CA PRO A 98 1.39 -18.17 -12.95
C PRO A 98 -0.06 -18.49 -13.33
N SER A 99 -0.30 -19.52 -14.14
CA SER A 99 -1.66 -20.00 -14.46
C SER A 99 -2.19 -21.00 -13.42
N ASN A 100 -1.33 -21.52 -12.55
CA ASN A 100 -1.68 -22.50 -11.53
C ASN A 100 -1.96 -21.83 -10.17
N SER A 101 -3.22 -21.89 -9.74
CA SER A 101 -3.67 -21.26 -8.49
C SER A 101 -2.98 -21.79 -7.23
N LEU A 102 -2.56 -23.06 -7.20
CA LEU A 102 -1.81 -23.64 -6.08
C LEU A 102 -0.38 -23.09 -6.01
N HIS A 103 0.25 -22.89 -7.17
CA HIS A 103 1.59 -22.30 -7.25
C HIS A 103 1.55 -20.84 -6.80
N LEU A 104 0.58 -20.07 -7.28
CA LEU A 104 0.36 -18.69 -6.84
C LEU A 104 0.03 -18.59 -5.34
N PHE A 105 -0.82 -19.48 -4.81
CA PHE A 105 -1.10 -19.53 -3.37
C PHE A 105 0.17 -19.79 -2.56
N SER A 106 0.97 -20.79 -2.97
CA SER A 106 2.23 -21.13 -2.31
C SER A 106 3.22 -19.98 -2.36
N ALA A 107 3.35 -19.33 -3.52
CA ALA A 107 4.20 -18.15 -3.68
C ALA A 107 3.74 -17.00 -2.77
N HIS A 108 2.44 -16.70 -2.72
CA HIS A 108 1.91 -15.67 -1.83
C HIS A 108 2.15 -16.00 -0.36
N TYR A 109 1.88 -17.24 0.06
CA TYR A 109 2.08 -17.70 1.44
C TYR A 109 3.54 -17.54 1.88
N ILE A 110 4.48 -17.87 1.00
CA ILE A 110 5.91 -17.79 1.29
C ILE A 110 6.40 -16.35 1.20
N PHE A 111 6.19 -15.68 0.07
CA PHE A 111 6.94 -14.46 -0.25
C PHE A 111 6.30 -13.18 0.27
N VAL A 112 4.96 -13.08 0.38
CA VAL A 112 4.32 -11.85 0.90
C VAL A 112 4.77 -11.48 2.31
N PRO A 113 4.77 -12.38 3.32
CA PRO A 113 5.24 -12.01 4.66
C PRO A 113 6.74 -11.73 4.72
N ARG A 114 7.54 -12.34 3.84
CA ARG A 114 8.98 -12.08 3.73
C ARG A 114 9.23 -10.69 3.12
N LEU A 115 8.55 -10.38 2.02
CA LEU A 115 8.59 -9.09 1.38
C LEU A 115 8.16 -7.98 2.34
N GLN A 116 7.07 -8.18 3.10
CA GLN A 116 6.64 -7.19 4.09
C GLN A 116 7.72 -6.91 5.14
N ARG A 117 8.39 -7.95 5.65
CA ARG A 117 9.49 -7.79 6.63
C ARG A 117 10.65 -6.98 6.06
N ASP A 118 11.00 -7.22 4.80
CA ASP A 118 12.08 -6.49 4.15
C ASP A 118 11.68 -5.04 3.85
N LEU A 119 10.42 -4.80 3.46
CA LEU A 119 9.87 -3.45 3.33
C LEU A 119 9.84 -2.70 4.67
N ASP A 120 9.49 -3.37 5.77
CA ASP A 120 9.52 -2.77 7.11
C ASP A 120 10.95 -2.39 7.51
N THR A 121 11.92 -3.26 7.20
CA THR A 121 13.35 -3.00 7.45
C THR A 121 13.84 -1.82 6.61
N PHE A 122 13.48 -1.78 5.32
CA PHE A 122 13.79 -0.66 4.44
C PHE A 122 13.19 0.63 4.97
N ALA A 123 11.90 0.64 5.35
CA ALA A 123 11.22 1.82 5.87
C ALA A 123 11.89 2.35 7.14
N GLN A 124 12.29 1.47 8.06
CA GLN A 124 13.03 1.86 9.27
C GLN A 124 14.40 2.48 8.95
N GLY A 125 15.16 1.89 8.02
CA GLY A 125 16.44 2.45 7.58
C GLY A 125 16.26 3.78 6.88
N TRP A 126 15.28 3.87 5.97
CA TRP A 126 14.99 5.06 5.21
C TRP A 126 14.49 6.20 6.09
N ASP A 127 13.57 5.97 7.01
CA ASP A 127 13.02 7.06 7.83
C ASP A 127 14.06 7.64 8.83
N ASN A 128 15.16 6.91 9.07
CA ASN A 128 16.19 7.27 10.04
C ASN A 128 17.58 7.53 9.42
N HIS A 129 17.73 7.54 8.08
CA HIS A 129 19.00 7.89 7.45
C HIS A 129 19.22 9.40 7.45
N ALA A 130 20.46 9.83 7.67
CA ALA A 130 20.83 11.24 7.61
C ALA A 130 20.86 11.73 6.16
N MET A 131 20.10 12.80 5.87
CA MET A 131 20.11 13.42 4.54
C MET A 131 21.10 14.59 4.50
N ARG A 132 22.16 14.42 3.70
CA ARG A 132 23.23 15.44 3.58
C ARG A 132 22.71 16.82 3.16
N THR A 133 21.71 16.87 2.29
CA THR A 133 21.09 18.12 1.81
C THR A 133 20.21 18.80 2.85
N GLU A 134 19.77 18.06 3.88
CA GLU A 134 18.89 18.53 4.94
C GLU A 134 19.65 18.63 6.27
N GLN A 135 20.89 19.13 6.22
CA GLN A 135 21.76 19.33 7.39
C GLN A 135 22.01 18.04 8.21
N ASN A 136 22.02 16.88 7.53
CA ASN A 136 22.13 15.55 8.13
C ASN A 136 20.97 15.16 9.06
N LEU A 137 19.83 15.86 8.97
CA LEU A 137 18.62 15.44 9.66
C LEU A 137 18.01 14.23 8.96
N THR A 138 17.35 13.38 9.74
CA THR A 138 16.61 12.23 9.22
C THR A 138 15.20 12.64 8.76
N PRO A 139 14.56 11.88 7.86
CA PRO A 139 13.17 12.12 7.51
C PRO A 139 12.24 12.22 8.72
N ASN A 140 12.40 11.37 9.74
CA ASN A 140 11.63 11.45 10.98
C ASN A 140 11.89 12.73 11.79
N GLN A 141 13.15 13.21 11.84
CA GLN A 141 13.47 14.47 12.50
C GLN A 141 12.83 15.65 11.77
N LEU A 142 12.93 15.69 10.44
CA LEU A 142 12.30 16.72 9.62
C LEU A 142 10.78 16.70 9.75
N TRP A 143 10.17 15.51 9.77
CA TRP A 143 8.75 15.35 10.02
C TRP A 143 8.34 15.95 11.37
N THR A 144 9.08 15.63 12.43
CA THR A 144 8.82 16.13 13.78
C THR A 144 8.95 17.66 13.85
N ILE A 145 10.00 18.22 13.25
CA ILE A 145 10.21 19.67 13.17
C ILE A 145 9.06 20.33 12.40
N GLY A 146 8.68 19.75 11.24
CA GLY A 146 7.58 20.24 10.42
C GLY A 146 6.25 20.26 11.17
N LEU A 147 5.97 19.21 11.96
CA LEU A 147 4.75 19.14 12.77
C LEU A 147 4.70 20.23 13.86
N LEU A 148 5.84 20.54 14.48
CA LEU A 148 5.95 21.60 15.49
C LEU A 148 5.80 23.00 14.88
N GLN A 149 6.33 23.22 13.68
CA GLN A 149 6.26 24.50 12.98
C GLN A 149 4.90 24.74 12.31
N HIS A 150 4.27 23.67 11.83
CA HIS A 150 3.02 23.70 11.08
C HIS A 150 2.07 22.61 11.57
N PRO A 151 1.37 22.83 12.70
CA PRO A 151 0.41 21.87 13.22
C PRO A 151 -0.65 21.52 12.17
N ALA A 152 -0.88 20.23 11.96
CA ALA A 152 -1.88 19.76 11.00
C ALA A 152 -3.29 20.08 11.50
N THR A 153 -4.15 20.58 10.61
CA THR A 153 -5.57 20.79 10.92
C THR A 153 -6.25 19.44 11.09
N ALA A 154 -7.07 19.31 12.14
CA ALA A 154 -7.92 18.13 12.33
C ALA A 154 -8.84 17.91 11.11
N PRO A 155 -9.15 16.65 10.75
CA PRO A 155 -10.19 16.37 9.77
C PRO A 155 -11.54 16.88 10.26
N GLU A 156 -12.39 17.31 9.32
CA GLU A 156 -13.64 18.00 9.62
C GLU A 156 -14.76 17.00 9.98
N ASN A 157 -14.76 15.83 9.32
CA ASN A 157 -15.82 14.82 9.46
C ASN A 157 -15.23 13.43 9.81
N LEU A 158 -14.67 13.31 11.01
CA LEU A 158 -14.12 12.02 11.49
C LEU A 158 -15.22 10.97 11.78
N GLU A 159 -16.42 11.42 12.14
CA GLU A 159 -17.54 10.55 12.52
C GLU A 159 -18.05 9.72 11.31
N ASP A 160 -18.06 10.33 10.13
CA ASP A 160 -18.52 9.72 8.87
C ASP A 160 -17.60 8.61 8.33
N ILE A 161 -16.44 8.40 8.96
CA ILE A 161 -15.50 7.35 8.57
C ILE A 161 -16.08 5.95 8.85
N GLN A 162 -16.84 5.79 9.95
CA GLN A 162 -17.41 4.49 10.31
C GLN A 162 -18.40 3.99 9.26
N ASP A 163 -19.25 4.88 8.75
CA ASP A 163 -20.19 4.56 7.67
C ASP A 163 -19.47 4.18 6.38
N LEU A 164 -18.39 4.90 6.05
CA LEU A 164 -17.56 4.56 4.89
C LEU A 164 -16.96 3.15 5.01
N PHE A 165 -16.48 2.74 6.20
CA PHE A 165 -15.95 1.39 6.38
C PHE A 165 -17.01 0.30 6.26
N LEU A 166 -18.25 0.55 6.66
CA LEU A 166 -19.34 -0.40 6.46
C LEU A 166 -19.62 -0.61 4.97
N ASP A 167 -19.59 0.47 4.18
CA ASP A 167 -19.80 0.43 2.73
C ASP A 167 -18.66 -0.28 2.00
N TRP A 168 -17.41 -0.17 2.48
CA TRP A 168 -16.25 -0.84 1.88
C TRP A 168 -16.10 -2.32 2.30
N ASN A 169 -16.71 -2.72 3.42
CA ASN A 169 -16.76 -4.12 3.87
C ASN A 169 -17.84 -4.93 3.13
N HIS A 170 -18.88 -4.26 2.65
CA HIS A 170 -19.72 -4.82 1.61
C HIS A 170 -18.97 -4.65 0.28
N ASP A 171 -18.56 -5.74 -0.37
CA ASP A 171 -17.85 -5.76 -1.69
C ASP A 171 -18.74 -5.17 -2.84
N GLN A 172 -19.50 -4.09 -2.62
CA GLN A 172 -20.35 -3.39 -3.57
C GLN A 172 -19.60 -2.23 -4.24
N VAL A 173 -18.42 -2.49 -4.78
CA VAL A 173 -18.00 -1.68 -5.92
C VAL A 173 -18.86 -2.14 -7.09
N ARG A 174 -19.85 -1.32 -7.47
CA ARG A 174 -20.63 -1.54 -8.69
C ARG A 174 -19.64 -1.81 -9.82
N GLU A 175 -19.80 -2.97 -10.47
CA GLU A 175 -19.14 -3.34 -11.73
C GLU A 175 -19.60 -2.39 -12.84
N GLU A 176 -19.25 -1.11 -12.75
CA GLU A 176 -19.18 -0.29 -13.94
C GLU A 176 -17.90 -0.70 -14.67
N SER A 177 -17.97 -0.76 -15.99
CA SER A 177 -16.91 -1.20 -16.89
C SER A 177 -15.69 -0.27 -16.81
N VAL A 178 -14.90 -0.38 -15.73
CA VAL A 178 -13.70 0.42 -15.55
C VAL A 178 -12.51 -0.33 -16.12
N SER A 179 -11.76 0.34 -16.99
CA SER A 179 -10.58 -0.15 -17.70
C SER A 179 -9.38 -0.37 -16.75
N GLY A 180 -9.52 -1.27 -15.78
CA GLY A 180 -8.46 -1.68 -14.85
C GLY A 180 -8.25 -3.19 -14.88
N VAL A 181 -7.02 -3.64 -14.64
CA VAL A 181 -6.73 -5.06 -14.43
C VAL A 181 -7.20 -5.43 -13.02
N ILE A 182 -8.19 -6.29 -12.89
CA ILE A 182 -8.63 -6.84 -11.59
C ILE A 182 -8.05 -8.24 -11.47
N LEU A 183 -7.25 -8.50 -10.43
CA LEU A 183 -6.71 -9.83 -10.20
C LEU A 183 -7.78 -10.72 -9.54
N PRO A 184 -8.04 -11.93 -10.07
CA PRO A 184 -9.00 -12.83 -9.45
C PRO A 184 -8.51 -13.26 -8.07
N PRO A 185 -9.42 -13.48 -7.11
CA PRO A 185 -9.05 -13.92 -5.78
C PRO A 185 -8.46 -15.33 -5.82
N ILE A 186 -7.31 -15.51 -5.17
CA ILE A 186 -6.68 -16.82 -5.04
C ILE A 186 -7.29 -17.54 -3.84
N GLN A 187 -8.00 -18.63 -4.09
CA GLN A 187 -8.59 -19.44 -3.03
C GLN A 187 -7.51 -20.22 -2.28
N CYS A 188 -7.65 -20.30 -0.95
CA CYS A 188 -6.81 -21.17 -0.14
C CYS A 188 -7.16 -22.63 -0.46
N PRO A 189 -6.20 -23.44 -0.95
CA PRO A 189 -6.44 -24.83 -1.29
C PRO A 189 -6.47 -25.76 -0.05
N LEU A 190 -6.15 -25.23 1.13
CA LEU A 190 -5.99 -25.98 2.37
C LEU A 190 -7.18 -25.76 3.32
N GLY A 191 -7.57 -26.80 4.04
CA GLY A 191 -8.50 -26.69 5.16
C GLY A 191 -7.89 -25.93 6.34
N SER A 192 -8.72 -25.45 7.27
CA SER A 192 -8.30 -24.66 8.43
C SER A 192 -7.25 -25.36 9.31
N GLN A 193 -7.35 -26.69 9.45
CA GLN A 193 -6.39 -27.50 10.22
C GLN A 193 -5.02 -27.55 9.53
N ALA A 194 -4.97 -27.88 8.23
CA ALA A 194 -3.73 -27.92 7.45
C ALA A 194 -3.05 -26.53 7.39
N MET A 195 -3.85 -25.46 7.32
CA MET A 195 -3.32 -24.09 7.42
C MET A 195 -2.70 -23.76 8.77
N ALA A 196 -3.15 -24.38 9.86
CA ALA A 196 -2.60 -24.16 11.19
C ALA A 196 -1.25 -24.88 11.35
N GLU A 197 -1.10 -26.08 10.77
CA GLU A 197 0.14 -26.86 10.78
C GLU A 197 1.28 -26.15 10.05
N LEU A 198 0.99 -25.35 9.02
CA LEU A 198 2.01 -24.57 8.31
C LEU A 198 2.54 -23.35 9.10
N ARG A 199 1.97 -23.03 10.27
CA ARG A 199 2.37 -21.90 11.12
C ARG A 199 3.24 -22.32 12.31
N THR A 200 3.40 -23.63 12.53
CA THR A 200 4.12 -24.19 13.68
C THR A 200 5.60 -24.44 13.44
N ASP A 201 6.08 -24.22 12.21
CA ASP A 201 7.51 -24.26 11.82
C ASP A 201 8.08 -22.85 11.63
#